data_AF-A0A428YCD7-F1
#
_entry.id   AF-A0A428YCD7-F1
#
_cell.length_a   1.000
_cell.length_b   1.000
_cell.length_c   1.000
_cell.angle_alpha   90.00
_cell.angle_beta   90.00
_cell.angle_gamma   90.00
#
_symmetry.space_group_name_H-M   'P 1'
#
loop_
_entity.id
_entity.type
_entity.pdbx_description
1 polymer ?
#
loop_
_entity_poly.entity_id
_entity_poly.type
_entity_poly.pdbx_seq_one_letter_code
_entity_poly.pdbx_strand_id
1 'polypeptide(L)'
;MGQRTYVGVDKGKGRYHAVYHQNGLYVHDLLPELRRDWQDIYHGDTAAMAAAMVDPRRVHRSYLHRGRITEAPSLDMEQLTLLEPDHDGVSVYVPHQNKPWAPVWSLHSRHRLTVTDTDLFVVAGNDEQIGTWTCTRCGAVDQLAFTTRHRRGNEPGPNGELGIVTCTACRSAETTDSLFKVTVDHTP
;
A
#
# COMPACT_ATOMS: atom_id res chain seq x y z
N MET A 1 12.04 -7.67 17.59
CA MET A 1 12.54 -6.35 17.14
C MET A 1 11.38 -5.64 16.49
N GLY A 2 11.22 -4.35 16.72
CA GLY A 2 10.10 -3.59 16.14
C GLY A 2 10.21 -3.44 14.63
N GLN A 3 9.08 -3.55 13.94
CA GLN A 3 8.96 -3.33 12.49
C GLN A 3 9.37 -1.90 12.14
N ARG A 4 10.11 -1.73 11.04
CA ARG A 4 10.66 -0.44 10.62
C ARG A 4 10.16 -0.11 9.22
N THR A 5 9.20 0.79 9.15
CA THR A 5 8.53 1.12 7.89
C THR A 5 8.58 2.61 7.61
N TYR A 6 8.58 2.93 6.33
CA TYR A 6 8.33 4.28 5.83
C TYR A 6 6.90 4.36 5.33
N VAL A 7 6.18 5.41 5.76
CA VAL A 7 4.84 5.73 5.27
C VAL A 7 4.84 7.14 4.73
N GLY A 8 4.44 7.33 3.48
CA GLY A 8 4.69 8.59 2.80
C GLY A 8 3.89 8.79 1.54
N VAL A 9 4.43 9.65 0.68
CA VAL A 9 3.79 10.18 -0.51
C VAL A 9 4.75 10.09 -1.69
N ASP A 10 4.27 9.55 -2.80
CA ASP A 10 4.99 9.63 -4.06
C ASP A 10 5.04 11.07 -4.58
N LYS A 11 6.23 11.50 -5.01
CA LYS A 11 6.49 12.83 -5.58
C LYS A 11 6.74 12.77 -7.09
N GLY A 12 6.45 11.63 -7.70
CA GLY A 12 6.67 11.37 -9.11
C GLY A 12 8.16 11.19 -9.46
N LYS A 13 8.38 10.55 -10.62
CA LYS A 13 9.72 10.24 -11.15
C LYS A 13 10.56 9.42 -10.16
N GLY A 14 9.90 8.53 -9.41
CA GLY A 14 10.53 7.64 -8.44
C GLY A 14 11.11 8.34 -7.21
N ARG A 15 10.66 9.55 -6.89
CA ARG A 15 11.04 10.28 -5.67
C ARG A 15 9.90 10.23 -4.68
N TYR A 16 10.21 10.15 -3.40
CA TYR A 16 9.18 10.14 -2.37
C TYR A 16 9.56 10.98 -1.15
N HIS A 17 8.55 11.38 -0.40
CA HIS A 17 8.69 11.91 0.96
C HIS A 17 7.97 10.95 1.90
N ALA A 18 8.64 10.44 2.94
CA ALA A 18 8.04 9.50 3.87
C ALA A 18 8.45 9.76 5.30
N VAL A 19 7.63 9.33 6.24
CA VAL A 19 7.85 9.41 7.67
C VAL A 19 8.30 8.05 8.17
N TYR A 20 9.35 8.02 8.99
CA TYR A 20 9.79 6.82 9.68
C TYR A 20 8.85 6.46 10.83
N HIS A 21 8.40 5.21 10.86
CA HIS A 21 7.62 4.65 11.97
C HIS A 21 8.37 3.46 12.59
N GLN A 22 8.80 3.64 13.86
CA GLN A 22 9.35 2.56 14.67
C GLN A 22 8.20 1.79 15.32
N ASN A 23 8.13 0.48 15.04
CA ASN A 23 6.93 -0.36 15.23
C ASN A 23 5.79 0.00 14.25
N GLY A 24 6.15 0.39 13.03
CA GLY A 24 5.19 0.71 12.00
C GLY A 24 4.45 -0.54 11.51
N LEU A 25 3.19 -0.34 11.12
CA LEU A 25 2.28 -1.36 10.60
C LEU A 25 2.70 -1.81 9.19
N TYR A 26 2.61 -3.11 8.90
CA TYR A 26 2.68 -3.62 7.53
C TYR A 26 1.45 -3.19 6.75
N VAL A 27 1.47 -3.34 5.41
CA VAL A 27 0.32 -2.93 4.58
C VAL A 27 -1.02 -3.51 5.05
N HIS A 28 -1.04 -4.74 5.59
CA HIS A 28 -2.28 -5.36 6.05
C HIS A 28 -2.91 -4.62 7.23
N ASP A 29 -2.10 -4.11 8.15
CA ASP A 29 -2.60 -3.34 9.30
C ASP A 29 -2.83 -1.86 8.93
N LEU A 30 -1.97 -1.29 8.08
CA LEU A 30 -2.00 0.14 7.72
C LEU A 30 -3.12 0.50 6.73
N LEU A 31 -3.37 -0.35 5.73
CA LEU A 31 -4.29 -0.03 4.64
C LEU A 31 -5.74 0.20 5.11
N PRO A 32 -6.29 -0.56 6.09
CA PRO A 32 -7.59 -0.24 6.70
C PRO A 32 -7.69 1.16 7.29
N GLU A 33 -6.65 1.58 8.02
CA GLU A 33 -6.59 2.92 8.61
C GLU A 33 -6.54 3.98 7.51
N LEU A 34 -5.70 3.79 6.49
CA LEU A 34 -5.62 4.72 5.36
C LEU A 34 -6.95 4.83 4.61
N ARG A 35 -7.66 3.72 4.38
CA ARG A 35 -8.98 3.72 3.73
C ARG A 35 -10.02 4.49 4.54
N ARG A 36 -10.04 4.26 5.87
CA ARG A 36 -10.94 4.95 6.79
C ARG A 36 -10.64 6.44 6.85
N ASP A 37 -9.39 6.83 7.06
CA ASP A 37 -8.99 8.24 7.10
C ASP A 37 -9.32 8.94 5.78
N TRP A 38 -9.01 8.29 4.65
CA TRP A 38 -9.33 8.80 3.31
C TRP A 38 -10.83 9.09 3.14
N GLN A 39 -11.70 8.20 3.62
CA GLN A 39 -13.14 8.35 3.54
C GLN A 39 -13.72 9.34 4.57
N ASP A 40 -13.38 9.16 5.85
CA ASP A 40 -14.05 9.81 6.97
C ASP A 40 -13.48 11.20 7.27
N ILE A 41 -12.16 11.36 7.14
CA ILE A 41 -11.45 12.60 7.48
C ILE A 41 -11.23 13.46 6.23
N TYR A 42 -10.82 12.83 5.13
CA TYR A 42 -10.46 13.54 3.90
C TYR A 42 -11.56 13.51 2.83
N HIS A 43 -12.68 12.82 3.08
CA HIS A 43 -13.85 12.79 2.20
C HIS A 43 -13.53 12.45 0.74
N GLY A 44 -12.56 11.55 0.54
CA GLY A 44 -12.09 11.11 -0.77
C GLY A 44 -10.98 11.97 -1.39
N ASP A 45 -10.51 13.02 -0.71
CA ASP A 45 -9.44 13.89 -1.20
C ASP A 45 -8.04 13.32 -0.90
N THR A 46 -7.53 12.51 -1.82
CA THR A 46 -6.18 11.94 -1.74
C THR A 46 -5.09 13.03 -1.66
N ALA A 47 -5.27 14.16 -2.34
CA ALA A 47 -4.28 15.23 -2.35
C ALA A 47 -4.20 15.91 -0.98
N ALA A 48 -5.33 16.15 -0.32
CA ALA A 48 -5.38 16.67 1.04
C ALA A 48 -4.76 15.69 2.05
N MET A 49 -5.07 14.39 1.93
CA MET A 49 -4.45 13.34 2.74
C MET A 49 -2.93 13.32 2.56
N ALA A 50 -2.45 13.34 1.31
CA ALA A 50 -1.03 13.37 1.00
C ALA A 50 -0.34 14.61 1.58
N ALA A 51 -0.95 15.78 1.46
CA ALA A 51 -0.42 17.01 2.04
C ALA A 51 -0.28 16.89 3.57
N ALA A 52 -1.26 16.29 4.24
CA ALA A 52 -1.26 16.08 5.68
C ALA A 52 -0.18 15.08 6.14
N MET A 53 0.01 13.97 5.40
CA MET A 53 0.97 12.90 5.76
C MET A 53 2.43 13.38 5.84
N VAL A 54 2.79 14.40 5.07
CA VAL A 54 4.16 14.93 5.04
C VAL A 54 4.24 16.39 5.51
N ASP A 55 3.18 16.89 6.15
CA ASP A 55 3.17 18.24 6.71
C ASP A 55 4.20 18.36 7.84
N PRO A 56 5.23 19.20 7.71
CA PRO A 56 6.26 19.38 8.74
C PRO A 56 5.74 20.00 10.05
N ARG A 57 4.48 20.46 10.10
CA ARG A 57 3.80 20.89 11.33
C ARG A 57 3.18 19.72 12.10
N ARG A 58 2.87 18.62 11.40
CA ARG A 58 2.27 17.40 11.96
C ARG A 58 3.31 16.30 12.16
N VAL A 59 4.36 16.31 11.35
CA VAL A 59 5.44 15.34 11.37
C VAL A 59 6.68 15.99 11.96
N HIS A 60 7.26 15.37 12.99
CA HIS A 60 8.54 15.81 13.52
C HIS A 60 9.62 15.67 12.44
N ARG A 61 10.31 16.77 12.13
CA ARG A 61 11.23 16.87 10.97
C ARG A 61 12.32 15.79 10.92
N SER A 62 12.75 15.28 12.07
CA SER A 62 13.75 14.20 12.15
C SER A 62 13.25 12.84 11.64
N TYR A 63 11.95 12.65 11.51
CA TYR A 63 11.35 11.42 10.96
C TYR A 63 11.01 11.55 9.48
N LEU A 64 11.06 12.77 8.92
CA LEU A 64 10.79 12.99 7.51
C LEU A 64 12.02 12.63 6.67
N HIS A 65 11.91 11.57 5.91
CA HIS A 65 12.87 11.12 4.92
C HIS A 65 12.46 11.57 3.51
N ARG A 66 13.47 11.88 2.68
CA ARG A 66 13.31 12.16 1.26
C ARG A 66 14.27 11.25 0.51
N GLY A 67 13.75 10.43 -0.39
CA GLY A 67 14.56 9.44 -1.08
C GLY A 67 14.05 9.12 -2.48
N ARG A 68 14.70 8.14 -3.11
CA ARG A 68 14.28 7.56 -4.38
C ARG A 68 14.01 6.07 -4.26
N ILE A 69 13.05 5.58 -5.05
CA ILE A 69 12.78 4.12 -5.13
C ILE A 69 14.01 3.33 -5.63
N THR A 70 14.88 3.98 -6.40
CA THR A 70 16.14 3.40 -6.90
C THR A 70 17.27 3.44 -5.89
N GLU A 71 17.09 4.10 -4.75
CA GLU A 71 18.09 4.15 -3.69
C GLU A 71 17.89 2.96 -2.74
N ALA A 72 18.98 2.58 -2.10
CA ALA A 72 18.93 1.59 -1.05
C ALA A 72 18.05 2.05 0.11
N PRO A 73 17.17 1.18 0.64
CA PRO A 73 16.53 1.43 1.91
C PRO A 73 17.60 1.81 2.94
N SER A 74 17.39 2.92 3.64
CA SER A 74 18.25 3.27 4.77
C SER A 74 18.04 2.24 5.88
N LEU A 75 19.10 1.80 6.56
CA LEU A 75 19.01 0.89 7.71
C LEU A 75 18.44 -0.50 7.32
N ASP A 76 17.77 -1.15 8.27
CA ASP A 76 17.01 -2.40 8.22
C ASP A 76 15.51 -2.13 7.96
N MET A 77 15.18 -1.17 7.08
CA MET A 77 13.77 -0.96 6.69
C MET A 77 13.18 -2.22 6.07
N GLU A 78 11.93 -2.50 6.39
CA GLU A 78 11.20 -3.69 5.93
C GLU A 78 10.14 -3.36 4.86
N GLN A 79 9.58 -2.15 4.89
CA GLN A 79 8.53 -1.71 3.96
C GLN A 79 8.56 -0.19 3.72
N LEU A 80 8.18 0.21 2.51
CA LEU A 80 7.86 1.59 2.13
C LEU A 80 6.44 1.60 1.53
N THR A 81 5.51 2.32 2.16
CA THR A 81 4.15 2.54 1.66
C THR A 81 4.01 3.98 1.21
N LEU A 82 3.65 4.19 -0.05
CA LEU A 82 3.49 5.50 -0.65
C LEU A 82 2.05 5.71 -1.09
N LEU A 83 1.42 6.76 -0.59
CA LEU A 83 0.21 7.33 -1.16
C LEU A 83 0.55 7.97 -2.50
N GLU A 84 -0.27 7.70 -3.52
CA GLU A 84 -0.12 8.22 -4.88
C GLU A 84 -1.07 9.41 -5.04
N PRO A 85 -0.64 10.69 -4.94
CA PRO A 85 -1.55 11.84 -4.85
C PRO A 85 -2.48 12.03 -6.05
N ASP A 86 -2.03 11.58 -7.22
CA ASP A 86 -2.77 11.68 -8.48
C ASP A 86 -3.73 10.50 -8.71
N HIS A 87 -3.78 9.56 -7.74
CA HIS A 87 -4.62 8.38 -7.76
C HIS A 87 -5.32 8.18 -6.40
N ASP A 88 -6.36 7.37 -6.36
CA ASP A 88 -7.03 6.95 -5.12
C ASP A 88 -6.38 5.67 -4.57
N GLY A 89 -5.06 5.68 -4.35
CA GLY A 89 -4.34 4.45 -4.06
C GLY A 89 -2.96 4.57 -3.43
N VAL A 90 -2.46 3.43 -2.98
CA VAL A 90 -1.14 3.28 -2.34
C VAL A 90 -0.30 2.21 -3.03
N SER A 91 0.98 2.51 -3.22
CA SER A 91 2.00 1.57 -3.68
C SER A 91 2.84 1.10 -2.49
N VAL A 92 3.05 -0.21 -2.39
CA VAL A 92 3.84 -0.84 -1.32
C VAL A 92 5.10 -1.43 -1.91
N TYR A 93 6.24 -1.09 -1.32
CA TYR A 93 7.55 -1.55 -1.71
C TYR A 93 8.23 -2.29 -0.57
N VAL A 94 9.03 -3.29 -0.93
CA VAL A 94 9.90 -4.03 -0.01
C VAL A 94 11.35 -3.98 -0.52
N PRO A 95 12.35 -4.10 0.36
CA PRO A 95 13.74 -4.21 -0.06
C PRO A 95 13.95 -5.38 -1.04
N HIS A 96 14.64 -5.14 -2.14
CA HIS A 96 14.98 -6.18 -3.10
C HIS A 96 15.94 -7.21 -2.48
N GLN A 97 15.45 -8.42 -2.18
CA GLN A 97 16.23 -9.45 -1.46
C GLN A 97 17.34 -10.12 -2.31
N ASN A 98 17.22 -10.10 -3.65
CA ASN A 98 18.06 -10.94 -4.53
C ASN A 98 19.36 -10.27 -5.04
N LYS A 99 19.75 -9.09 -4.54
CA LYS A 99 21.04 -8.44 -4.87
C LYS A 99 21.63 -7.73 -3.64
N PRO A 100 22.49 -8.42 -2.86
CA PRO A 100 23.07 -7.88 -1.62
C PRO A 100 23.82 -6.55 -1.79
N TRP A 101 24.32 -6.27 -2.99
CA TRP A 101 25.11 -5.06 -3.32
C TRP A 101 24.30 -3.90 -3.89
N ALA A 102 22.99 -4.06 -4.09
CA ALA A 102 22.10 -3.00 -4.56
C ALA A 102 20.67 -3.29 -4.09
N PRO A 103 20.38 -3.27 -2.78
CA PRO A 103 19.00 -3.27 -2.35
C PRO A 103 18.37 -2.01 -2.96
N VAL A 104 17.32 -2.18 -3.73
CA VAL A 104 16.47 -1.10 -4.25
C VAL A 104 15.06 -1.40 -3.77
N TRP A 105 14.18 -0.41 -3.78
CA TRP A 105 12.77 -0.65 -3.50
C TRP A 105 12.13 -1.45 -4.64
N SER A 106 11.56 -2.61 -4.33
CA SER A 106 10.80 -3.44 -5.27
C SER A 106 9.32 -3.30 -5.00
N LEU A 107 8.52 -3.07 -6.04
CA LEU A 107 7.07 -3.03 -5.86
C LEU A 107 6.53 -4.39 -5.42
N HIS A 108 5.93 -4.41 -4.24
CA HIS A 108 5.36 -5.60 -3.61
C HIS A 108 3.86 -5.74 -3.82
N SER A 109 3.11 -4.63 -3.84
CA SER A 109 1.69 -4.61 -4.18
C SER A 109 1.19 -3.17 -4.39
N ARG A 110 0.00 -3.03 -4.98
CA ARG A 110 -0.76 -1.78 -5.09
C ARG A 110 -2.16 -2.00 -4.58
N HIS A 111 -2.72 -0.99 -3.93
CA HIS A 111 -4.05 -1.05 -3.34
C HIS A 111 -4.82 0.23 -3.59
N ARG A 112 -6.06 0.09 -4.05
CA ARG A 112 -7.00 1.21 -4.10
C ARG A 112 -7.48 1.57 -2.68
N LEU A 113 -7.64 2.87 -2.41
CA LEU A 113 -8.21 3.40 -1.17
C LEU A 113 -9.73 3.46 -1.23
N THR A 114 -10.32 3.76 -2.39
CA THR A 114 -11.77 3.72 -2.57
C THR A 114 -12.30 2.32 -2.25
N VAL A 115 -13.23 2.26 -1.29
CA VAL A 115 -13.95 1.03 -0.93
C VAL A 115 -15.36 1.09 -1.52
N THR A 116 -15.77 0.04 -2.22
CA THR A 116 -17.15 -0.14 -2.67
C THR A 116 -17.80 -1.36 -2.02
N ASP A 117 -19.12 -1.44 -2.10
CA ASP A 117 -19.92 -2.58 -1.64
C ASP A 117 -19.59 -3.90 -2.37
N THR A 118 -18.98 -3.80 -3.55
CA THR A 118 -18.53 -4.94 -4.35
C THR A 118 -17.10 -5.40 -4.06
N ASP A 119 -16.39 -4.74 -3.15
CA ASP A 119 -14.99 -5.07 -2.90
C ASP A 119 -14.87 -6.42 -2.20
N LEU A 120 -13.86 -7.19 -2.63
CA LEU A 120 -13.61 -8.54 -2.12
C LEU A 120 -13.08 -8.49 -0.68
N PHE A 121 -12.38 -7.41 -0.34
CA PHE A 121 -11.76 -7.21 0.95
C PHE A 121 -12.29 -5.90 1.55
N VAL A 122 -13.12 -6.03 2.57
CA VAL A 122 -13.69 -4.90 3.32
C VAL A 122 -13.10 -4.85 4.72
N VAL A 123 -13.00 -3.65 5.27
CA VAL A 123 -12.61 -3.47 6.66
C VAL A 123 -13.85 -3.75 7.52
N ALA A 124 -13.79 -4.77 8.37
CA ALA A 124 -14.80 -4.91 9.41
C ALA A 124 -14.50 -3.89 10.51
N GLY A 125 -15.50 -3.12 10.93
CA GLY A 125 -15.31 -2.10 11.94
C GLY A 125 -16.58 -1.82 12.73
N ASN A 126 -16.58 -2.24 13.99
CA ASN A 126 -17.09 -1.43 15.08
C ASN A 126 -15.90 -0.80 15.82
N ASP A 127 -16.15 0.28 16.58
CA ASP A 127 -15.16 1.22 17.14
C ASP A 127 -14.02 0.61 17.99
N GLU A 128 -14.11 -0.67 18.37
CA GLU A 128 -13.11 -1.37 19.19
C GLU A 128 -12.15 -2.27 18.40
N GLN A 129 -12.45 -2.61 17.14
CA GLN A 129 -11.61 -3.44 16.27
C GLN A 129 -11.20 -2.66 15.02
N ILE A 130 -10.25 -1.76 15.21
CA ILE A 130 -9.58 -1.09 14.09
C ILE A 130 -8.66 -2.10 13.42
N GLY A 131 -8.86 -2.35 12.12
CA GLY A 131 -7.83 -2.95 11.27
C GLY A 131 -8.06 -4.37 10.75
N THR A 132 -9.21 -5.00 11.00
CA THR A 132 -9.44 -6.38 10.50
C THR A 132 -10.03 -6.39 9.10
N TRP A 133 -9.42 -7.19 8.22
CA TRP A 133 -9.90 -7.43 6.86
C TRP A 133 -10.86 -8.61 6.84
N THR A 134 -12.04 -8.42 6.28
CA THR A 134 -12.97 -9.50 6.00
C THR A 134 -13.05 -9.76 4.51
N CYS A 135 -12.85 -11.02 4.10
CA CYS A 135 -13.16 -11.47 2.76
C CYS A 135 -14.67 -11.57 2.60
N THR A 136 -15.29 -10.71 1.78
CA THR A 136 -16.75 -10.68 1.59
C THR A 136 -17.31 -11.95 0.97
N ARG A 137 -16.46 -12.76 0.31
CA ARG A 137 -16.87 -14.03 -0.29
C ARG A 137 -17.00 -15.19 0.70
N CYS A 138 -16.05 -15.36 1.62
CA CYS A 138 -16.03 -16.52 2.54
C CYS A 138 -16.10 -16.15 4.02
N GLY A 139 -16.11 -14.86 4.37
CA GLY A 139 -16.14 -14.37 5.74
C GLY A 139 -14.82 -14.55 6.52
N ALA A 140 -13.74 -15.00 5.86
CA ALA A 140 -12.45 -15.15 6.53
C ALA A 140 -11.89 -13.79 6.93
N VAL A 141 -11.39 -13.70 8.17
CA VAL A 141 -10.82 -12.49 8.76
C VAL A 141 -9.30 -12.59 8.77
N ASP A 142 -8.61 -11.54 8.32
CA ASP A 142 -7.14 -11.38 8.30
C ASP A 142 -6.37 -12.53 7.60
N GLN A 143 -7.04 -13.18 6.66
CA GLN A 143 -6.49 -14.28 5.87
C GLN A 143 -6.10 -13.81 4.47
N LEU A 144 -5.10 -12.92 4.39
CA LEU A 144 -4.69 -12.25 3.16
C LEU A 144 -3.23 -12.53 2.80
N ALA A 145 -2.98 -12.65 1.50
CA ALA A 145 -1.64 -12.66 0.91
C ALA A 145 -1.52 -11.55 -0.13
N PHE A 146 -0.39 -10.82 -0.09
CA PHE A 146 -0.09 -9.67 -0.95
C PHE A 146 1.05 -10.04 -1.90
N THR A 147 0.86 -9.81 -3.20
CA THR A 147 1.88 -10.10 -4.23
C THR A 147 1.83 -9.10 -5.39
N THR A 148 2.87 -9.09 -6.23
CA THR A 148 2.89 -8.38 -7.52
C THR A 148 3.07 -9.39 -8.65
N ARG A 149 2.42 -9.16 -9.79
CA ARG A 149 2.66 -9.89 -11.04
C ARG A 149 2.97 -8.93 -12.19
N HIS A 150 3.92 -9.30 -13.03
CA HIS A 150 4.13 -8.62 -14.31
C HIS A 150 3.18 -9.17 -15.38
N ARG A 151 2.45 -8.28 -16.06
CA ARG A 151 1.65 -8.58 -17.25
C ARG A 151 2.62 -8.92 -18.39
N ARG A 152 2.48 -10.10 -19.02
CA ARG A 152 3.22 -10.44 -20.23
C ARG A 152 2.52 -9.82 -21.45
N GLY A 153 3.17 -8.91 -22.17
CA GLY A 153 2.66 -8.32 -23.42
C GLY A 153 3.40 -7.05 -23.85
N ASN A 154 3.36 -6.71 -25.14
CA ASN A 154 4.00 -5.53 -25.75
C ASN A 154 3.25 -4.20 -25.45
N GLU A 155 2.85 -3.95 -24.20
CA GLU A 155 2.39 -2.61 -23.80
C GLU A 155 3.61 -1.79 -23.35
N PRO A 156 3.97 -0.69 -24.03
CA PRO A 156 5.16 0.07 -23.69
C PRO A 156 4.87 0.95 -22.47
N GLY A 157 5.46 0.61 -21.32
CA GLY A 157 5.59 1.52 -20.19
C GLY A 157 6.07 0.83 -18.91
N PRO A 158 6.47 1.59 -17.88
CA PRO A 158 6.74 1.10 -16.52
C PRO A 158 5.47 0.54 -15.81
N ASN A 159 4.47 0.12 -16.59
CA ASN A 159 3.03 0.15 -16.31
C ASN A 159 2.37 -1.25 -16.37
N GLY A 160 3.16 -2.33 -16.40
CA GLY A 160 2.68 -3.71 -16.49
C GLY A 160 2.61 -4.48 -15.17
N GLU A 161 2.79 -3.83 -14.03
CA GLU A 161 2.77 -4.50 -12.71
C GLU A 161 1.38 -4.44 -12.09
N LEU A 162 0.86 -5.61 -11.74
CA LEU A 162 -0.43 -5.81 -11.09
C LEU A 162 -0.21 -6.16 -9.63
N GLY A 163 -0.78 -5.39 -8.70
CA GLY A 163 -0.89 -5.78 -7.30
C GLY A 163 -2.00 -6.82 -7.15
N ILE A 164 -1.76 -7.88 -6.38
CA ILE A 164 -2.74 -8.95 -6.15
C ILE A 164 -2.87 -9.16 -4.65
N VAL A 165 -4.10 -9.04 -4.15
CA VAL A 165 -4.50 -9.46 -2.80
C VAL A 165 -5.30 -10.74 -2.93
N THR A 166 -4.91 -11.78 -2.20
CA THR A 166 -5.56 -13.10 -2.26
C THR A 166 -6.05 -13.52 -0.89
N CYS A 167 -7.30 -13.96 -0.80
CA CYS A 167 -7.81 -14.61 0.40
C CYS A 167 -7.15 -15.99 0.52
N THR A 168 -6.39 -16.25 1.59
CA THR A 168 -5.72 -17.54 1.78
C THR A 168 -6.71 -18.66 2.07
N ALA A 169 -7.90 -18.34 2.59
CA ALA A 169 -8.97 -19.31 2.89
C ALA A 169 -9.70 -19.80 1.64
N CYS A 170 -10.20 -18.90 0.79
CA CYS A 170 -11.05 -19.25 -0.36
C CYS A 170 -10.39 -19.00 -1.72
N ARG A 171 -9.13 -18.55 -1.75
CA ARG A 171 -8.33 -18.26 -2.96
C ARG A 171 -8.89 -17.19 -3.90
N SER A 172 -9.95 -16.50 -3.52
CA SER A 172 -10.42 -15.33 -4.28
C SER A 172 -9.37 -14.25 -4.27
N ALA A 173 -9.22 -13.56 -5.39
CA ALA A 173 -8.20 -12.55 -5.55
C ALA A 173 -8.78 -11.24 -6.09
N GLU A 174 -8.20 -10.14 -5.62
CA GLU A 174 -8.40 -8.80 -6.13
C GLU A 174 -7.11 -8.36 -6.80
N THR A 175 -7.20 -7.86 -8.03
CA THR A 175 -6.06 -7.38 -8.79
C THR A 175 -6.19 -5.87 -9.02
N THR A 176 -5.18 -5.12 -8.62
CA THR A 176 -5.06 -3.67 -8.81
C THR A 176 -4.02 -3.37 -9.89
N ASP A 177 -4.40 -2.66 -10.94
CA ASP A 177 -3.49 -2.25 -12.01
C ASP A 177 -2.66 -0.99 -11.64
N SER A 178 -1.81 -0.54 -12.57
CA SER A 178 -0.97 0.65 -12.40
C SER A 178 -1.75 1.97 -12.36
N LEU A 179 -3.04 1.95 -12.73
CA LEU A 179 -3.99 3.06 -12.64
C LEU A 179 -4.94 2.90 -11.45
N PHE A 180 -4.64 1.97 -10.53
CA PHE A 180 -5.46 1.66 -9.36
C PHE A 180 -6.87 1.13 -9.66
N LYS A 181 -7.08 0.62 -10.88
CA LYS A 181 -8.33 -0.08 -11.22
C LYS A 181 -8.30 -1.49 -10.68
N VAL A 182 -9.40 -1.87 -10.06
CA VAL A 182 -9.59 -3.16 -9.41
C VAL A 182 -10.36 -4.12 -10.30
N THR A 183 -9.86 -5.34 -10.46
CA THR A 183 -10.57 -6.48 -11.03
C THR A 183 -10.63 -7.60 -10.00
N VAL A 184 -11.81 -8.20 -9.80
CA VAL A 184 -11.98 -9.33 -8.88
C VAL A 184 -12.03 -10.63 -9.68
N ASP A 185 -11.14 -11.56 -9.33
CA ASP A 185 -11.12 -12.92 -9.87
C ASP A 185 -11.72 -13.88 -8.85
N HIS A 186 -12.91 -14.38 -9.18
CA HIS A 186 -13.54 -15.47 -8.44
C HIS A 186 -12.96 -16.80 -8.94
N THR A 187 -11.97 -17.35 -8.24
CA THR A 187 -11.61 -18.76 -8.47
C THR A 187 -12.79 -19.62 -7.98
N PRO A 188 -13.43 -20.44 -8.82
CA PRO A 188 -14.55 -21.28 -8.40
C PRO A 188 -14.15 -22.32 -7.33
#